data_AF-A0AAV3ZPY2-F1
#
_entry.id   AF-A0AAV3ZPY2-F1
#
_cell.length_a   1.000
_cell.length_b   1.000
_cell.length_c   1.000
_cell.angle_alpha   90.00
_cell.angle_beta   90.00
_cell.angle_gamma   90.00
#
_symmetry.space_group_name_H-M   'P 1'
#
loop_
_entity.id
_entity.type
_entity.pdbx_description
1 polymer ?
#
loop_
_entity_poly.entity_id
_entity_poly.type
_entity_poly.pdbx_seq_one_letter_code
_entity_poly.pdbx_strand_id
1 'polypeptide(L)'
;MKLNTLGLSEIRWKGAGCITSDGFKILLSGVGVILVPETSIAIKGVWTVSDRAINVKLQGKPFDIGLIQIYAPTADKDEKEVEIFLETTKKAMK
;
A
#
# COMPACT_ATOMS: atom_id res chain seq x y z
N MET A 1 19.02 12.91 2.82
CA MET A 1 17.77 12.24 3.24
C MET A 1 17.79 10.81 2.70
N LYS A 2 17.52 9.78 3.51
CA LYS A 2 17.44 8.38 3.07
C LYS A 2 16.00 7.92 3.20
N LEU A 3 15.42 7.41 2.11
CA LEU A 3 14.04 6.93 2.07
C LEU A 3 14.03 5.41 2.02
N ASN A 4 13.31 4.77 2.95
CA ASN A 4 13.22 3.30 3.03
C ASN A 4 11.99 2.75 2.32
N THR A 5 10.91 3.53 2.28
CA THR A 5 9.64 3.17 1.67
C THR A 5 9.05 4.37 0.94
N LEU A 6 8.36 4.14 -0.18
CA LEU A 6 7.65 5.17 -0.92
C LEU A 6 6.26 4.67 -1.30
N GLY A 7 5.23 5.42 -0.91
CA GLY A 7 3.86 5.21 -1.36
C GLY A 7 3.62 5.85 -2.73
N LEU A 8 2.88 5.17 -3.58
CA LEU A 8 2.48 5.61 -4.91
C LEU A 8 0.96 5.53 -5.03
N SER A 9 0.35 6.58 -5.58
CA SER A 9 -1.08 6.62 -5.89
C SER A 9 -1.28 6.58 -7.41
N GLU A 10 -2.44 6.11 -7.85
CA GLU A 10 -2.86 6.13 -9.27
C GLU A 10 -1.89 5.46 -10.26
N ILE A 11 -1.32 4.32 -9.90
CA ILE A 11 -0.42 3.55 -10.79
C ILE A 11 -1.20 2.93 -11.98
N ARG A 12 -2.54 2.84 -11.87
CA ARG A 12 -3.43 2.23 -12.87
C ARG A 12 -3.10 0.76 -13.18
N TRP A 13 -2.45 0.08 -12.24
CA TRP A 13 -2.18 -1.35 -12.30
C TRP A 13 -3.43 -2.13 -11.87
N LYS A 14 -3.85 -3.14 -12.65
CA LYS A 14 -5.02 -3.96 -12.33
C LYS A 14 -4.62 -5.22 -11.55
N GLY A 15 -5.31 -5.47 -10.43
CA GLY A 15 -5.10 -6.63 -9.58
C GLY A 15 -3.80 -6.56 -8.77
N ALA A 16 -3.50 -7.63 -8.05
CA ALA A 16 -2.30 -7.73 -7.24
C ALA A 16 -1.06 -7.97 -8.11
N GLY A 17 0.02 -7.24 -7.83
CA GLY A 17 1.30 -7.39 -8.51
C GLY A 17 2.48 -7.19 -7.57
N CYS A 18 3.60 -7.84 -7.89
CA CYS A 18 4.88 -7.66 -7.23
C CYS A 18 5.99 -7.69 -8.29
N ILE A 19 6.78 -6.62 -8.35
CA ILE A 19 7.90 -6.49 -9.28
C ILE A 19 9.16 -6.19 -8.48
N THR A 20 10.31 -6.61 -8.99
CA THR A 20 11.61 -6.19 -8.48
C THR A 20 12.37 -5.49 -9.60
N SER A 21 12.85 -4.28 -9.32
CA SER A 21 13.65 -3.47 -10.25
C SER A 21 14.84 -2.90 -9.49
N ASP A 22 16.06 -3.13 -9.97
CA ASP A 22 17.30 -2.67 -9.33
C ASP A 22 17.40 -2.98 -7.83
N GLY A 23 16.86 -4.14 -7.42
CA GLY A 23 16.79 -4.58 -6.03
C GLY A 23 15.64 -3.98 -5.21
N PHE A 24 14.98 -2.93 -5.69
CA PHE A 24 13.78 -2.38 -5.05
C PHE A 24 12.59 -3.30 -5.28
N LYS A 25 11.81 -3.54 -4.23
CA LYS A 25 10.57 -4.32 -4.32
C LYS A 25 9.38 -3.38 -4.45
N ILE A 26 8.57 -3.58 -5.48
CA ILE A 26 7.42 -2.76 -5.82
C ILE A 26 6.16 -3.61 -5.71
N LEU A 27 5.29 -3.26 -4.76
CA LEU A 27 4.00 -3.90 -4.52
C LEU A 27 2.89 -3.07 -5.16
N LEU A 28 1.97 -3.71 -5.89
CA LEU A 28 1.04 -3.04 -6.80
C LEU A 28 -0.40 -3.54 -6.64
N SER A 29 -1.36 -2.61 -6.61
CA SER A 29 -2.81 -2.85 -6.70
C SER A 29 -3.55 -1.53 -6.90
N GLY A 30 -3.47 -0.95 -8.11
CA GLY A 30 -3.95 0.39 -8.45
C GLY A 30 -3.20 1.54 -7.75
N VAL A 31 -2.88 1.38 -6.47
CA VAL A 31 -1.82 2.07 -5.70
C VAL A 31 -0.59 1.17 -5.57
N GLY A 32 0.47 1.64 -4.93
CA GLY A 32 1.63 0.80 -4.68
C GLY A 32 2.60 1.30 -3.64
N VAL A 33 3.54 0.44 -3.30
CA VAL A 33 4.58 0.68 -2.29
C VAL A 33 5.91 0.20 -2.85
N ILE A 34 6.89 1.09 -2.89
CA ILE A 34 8.28 0.75 -3.19
C ILE A 34 9.03 0.59 -1.86
N LEU A 35 9.80 -0.48 -1.75
CA LEU A 35 10.62 -0.82 -0.60
C LEU A 35 12.06 -1.01 -1.05
N VAL A 36 13.01 -0.40 -0.32
CA VAL A 36 14.43 -0.67 -0.51
C VAL A 36 14.74 -2.14 -0.18
N PRO A 37 15.82 -2.73 -0.75
CA PRO A 37 16.15 -4.14 -0.54
C PRO A 37 16.13 -4.55 0.95
N GLU A 38 16.74 -3.74 1.81
CA GLU A 38 16.89 -4.03 3.25
C GLU A 38 15.57 -3.96 4.02
N THR A 39 14.58 -3.20 3.53
CA THR A 39 13.25 -3.15 4.13
C THR A 39 12.35 -4.26 3.57
N SER A 40 12.56 -4.66 2.31
CA SER A 40 11.76 -5.68 1.65
C SER A 40 11.88 -7.07 2.30
N ILE A 41 13.02 -7.38 2.92
CA ILE A 41 13.23 -8.65 3.64
C ILE A 41 12.39 -8.74 4.92
N ALA A 42 11.92 -7.61 5.44
CA ALA A 42 11.10 -7.57 6.64
C ALA A 42 9.61 -7.80 6.36
N ILE A 43 9.18 -7.97 5.10
CA ILE A 43 7.77 -8.18 4.78
C ILE A 43 7.27 -9.49 5.38
N LYS A 44 6.26 -9.39 6.26
CA LYS A 44 5.51 -10.53 6.82
C LYS A 44 4.24 -10.84 6.02
N GLY A 45 3.68 -9.85 5.33
CA GLY A 45 2.47 -10.04 4.54
C GLY A 45 2.11 -8.80 3.73
N VAL A 46 1.37 -9.04 2.64
CA VAL A 46 0.86 -8.01 1.72
C VAL A 46 -0.59 -8.34 1.40
N TRP A 47 -1.48 -7.37 1.56
CA TRP A 47 -2.90 -7.49 1.25
C TRP A 47 -3.30 -6.35 0.34
N THR A 48 -3.72 -6.70 -0.87
CA THR A 48 -4.28 -5.78 -1.86
C THR A 48 -5.78 -5.67 -1.60
N VAL A 49 -6.17 -4.69 -0.79
CA VAL A 49 -7.54 -4.55 -0.27
C VAL A 49 -8.50 -4.10 -1.37
N SER A 50 -8.03 -3.20 -2.23
CA SER A 50 -8.72 -2.75 -3.44
C SER A 50 -7.71 -2.15 -4.43
N ASP A 51 -8.20 -1.59 -5.54
CA ASP A 51 -7.41 -0.75 -6.45
C ASP A 51 -6.97 0.58 -5.83
N ARG A 52 -7.50 0.94 -4.66
CA ARG A 52 -7.17 2.17 -3.94
C ARG A 52 -6.37 1.94 -2.67
N ALA A 53 -6.16 0.70 -2.24
CA ALA A 53 -5.56 0.42 -0.95
C ALA A 53 -4.68 -0.85 -0.95
N ILE A 54 -3.49 -0.71 -0.39
CA ILE A 54 -2.59 -1.83 -0.08
C ILE A 54 -2.12 -1.74 1.38
N ASN A 55 -2.17 -2.86 2.08
CA ASN A 55 -1.62 -3.04 3.42
C ASN A 55 -0.39 -3.95 3.34
N VAL A 56 0.72 -3.50 3.94
CA VAL A 56 1.98 -4.22 4.04
C VAL A 56 2.36 -4.33 5.51
N LYS A 57 2.52 -5.55 6.01
CA LYS A 57 3.02 -5.78 7.36
C LYS A 57 4.51 -6.06 7.31
N LEU A 58 5.29 -5.26 8.02
CA LEU A 58 6.73 -5.39 8.16
C LEU A 58 7.07 -5.89 9.57
N GLN A 59 8.05 -6.77 9.67
CA GLN A 59 8.66 -7.15 10.92
C GLN A 59 9.49 -5.98 11.44
N GLY A 60 9.12 -5.48 12.61
CA GLY A 60 9.85 -4.44 13.32
C GLY A 60 10.23 -4.91 14.72
N LYS A 61 11.03 -4.10 15.41
CA LYS A 61 11.27 -4.24 16.85
C LYS A 61 10.99 -2.90 17.52
N PRO A 62 10.28 -2.89 18.67
CA PRO A 62 9.82 -4.06 19.43
C PRO A 62 8.54 -4.73 18.89
N PHE A 63 7.85 -4.13 17.91
CA PHE A 63 6.62 -4.65 17.32
C PHE A 63 6.64 -4.56 15.79
N ASP A 64 5.75 -5.31 15.13
CA ASP A 64 5.54 -5.23 13.69
C ASP A 64 4.96 -3.88 13.27
N ILE A 65 5.34 -3.38 12.09
CA ILE A 65 4.86 -2.12 11.51
C ILE A 65 3.83 -2.43 10.41
N GLY A 66 2.66 -1.80 10.48
CA GLY A 66 1.70 -1.81 9.37
C GLY A 66 1.88 -0.57 8.50
N LEU A 67 2.09 -0.76 7.20
CA LEU A 67 2.13 0.30 6.20
C LEU A 67 0.89 0.21 5.33
N ILE A 68 0.05 1.24 5.39
CA ILE A 68 -1.20 1.33 4.64
C ILE A 68 -1.07 2.49 3.67
N GLN A 69 -1.02 2.18 2.37
CA GLN A 69 -1.08 3.18 1.31
C GLN A 69 -2.49 3.20 0.74
N ILE A 70 -3.16 4.36 0.82
CA ILE A 70 -4.53 4.54 0.33
C ILE A 70 -4.61 5.81 -0.51
N TYR A 71 -5.34 5.73 -1.62
CA TYR A 71 -5.75 6.89 -2.41
C TYR A 71 -7.14 7.37 -1.98
N ALA A 72 -7.19 8.57 -1.39
CA ALA A 72 -8.45 9.20 -0.97
C ALA A 72 -9.20 9.82 -2.16
N PRO A 73 -10.54 9.81 -2.14
CA PRO A 73 -11.34 10.53 -3.13
C PRO A 73 -11.12 12.05 -3.00
N THR A 74 -11.31 12.77 -4.11
CA THR A 74 -11.35 14.24 -4.12
C THR A 74 -12.64 14.76 -3.48
N ALA A 75 -12.65 16.03 -3.04
CA ALA A 75 -13.79 16.62 -2.32
C ALA A 75 -15.10 16.64 -3.12
N ASP A 76 -15.01 16.62 -4.45
CA ASP A 76 -16.17 16.73 -5.36
C ASP A 76 -16.84 15.37 -5.67
N LYS A 77 -16.44 14.30 -4.97
CA LYS A 77 -16.94 12.94 -5.20
C LYS A 77 -18.24 12.68 -4.42
N ASP A 78 -19.12 11.89 -5.03
CA ASP A 78 -20.39 11.48 -4.41
C ASP A 78 -20.20 10.74 -3.08
N GLU A 79 -21.19 10.83 -2.18
CA GLU A 79 -21.18 10.18 -0.85
C GLU A 79 -20.86 8.68 -0.92
N LYS A 80 -21.31 7.98 -1.96
CA LYS A 80 -21.02 6.56 -2.19
C LYS A 80 -19.52 6.27 -2.29
N GLU A 81 -18.75 7.13 -2.97
CA GLU A 81 -17.31 6.97 -3.11
C GLU A 81 -16.58 7.22 -1.79
N VAL A 82 -17.09 8.15 -0.98
CA VAL A 82 -16.59 8.41 0.37
C VAL A 82 -16.86 7.22 1.28
N GLU A 83 -18.05 6.64 1.22
CA GLU A 83 -18.41 5.44 1.99
C GLU A 83 -17.52 4.25 1.61
N ILE A 84 -17.33 3.98 0.31
CA ILE A 84 -16.42 2.94 -0.19
C ILE A 84 -14.99 3.17 0.31
N PHE A 85 -14.52 4.42 0.34
CA PHE A 85 -13.20 4.76 0.88
C PHE A 85 -13.11 4.46 2.39
N LEU A 86 -14.12 4.81 3.17
CA LEU A 86 -14.15 4.54 4.61
C LEU A 86 -14.18 3.03 4.90
N GLU A 87 -14.98 2.26 4.15
CA GLU A 87 -14.99 0.79 4.26
C GLU A 87 -13.65 0.17 3.89
N THR A 88 -13.05 0.63 2.80
CA THR A 88 -11.74 0.17 2.33
C THR A 88 -10.67 0.43 3.38
N THR A 89 -10.67 1.62 3.97
CA THR A 89 -9.74 2.02 5.03
C THR A 89 -9.90 1.11 6.26
N LYS A 90 -11.14 0.86 6.70
CA LYS A 90 -11.42 -0.07 7.81
C LYS A 90 -10.94 -1.49 7.53
N LYS A 91 -11.06 -1.98 6.29
CA LYS A 91 -10.56 -3.30 5.89
C LYS A 91 -9.02 -3.34 5.87
N ALA A 92 -8.38 -2.27 5.44
CA ALA A 92 -6.91 -2.18 5.39
C ALA A 92 -6.25 -2.11 6.77
N MET A 93 -6.96 -1.65 7.80
CA MET A 93 -6.46 -1.59 9.19
C MET A 93 -6.51 -2.93 9.93
N LYS A 94 -7.15 -3.95 9.37
CA LYS A 94 -7.22 -5.31 9.93
C LYS A 94 -6.06 -6.15 9.44
#